data_AF-A0A067MYH6-F1
#
_entry.id   AF-A0A067MYH6-F1
#
_cell.length_a   1.000
_cell.length_b   1.000
_cell.length_c   1.000
_cell.angle_alpha   90.00
_cell.angle_beta   90.00
_cell.angle_gamma   90.00
#
_symmetry.space_group_name_H-M   'P 1'
#
loop_
_entity.id
_entity.type
_entity.pdbx_description
1 polymer ?
#
loop_
_entity_poly.entity_id
_entity_poly.type
_entity_poly.pdbx_seq_one_letter_code
_entity_poly.pdbx_strand_id
1 'polypeptide(L)' 'QGCDIPDIDIVVQYKLCNDLPTFIQRGGRAARKDTHTGLAVLLLEPWVKEKSQGEIEKLLEEGKTKKRKR' A
#
# COMPACT_ATOMS: atom_id res chain seq x y z
N GLN A 1 -1.22 18.27 0.78
CA GLN A 1 -0.13 19.23 1.05
C GLN A 1 1.05 18.47 1.64
N GLY A 2 2.28 18.75 1.21
CA GLY A 2 3.47 17.96 1.56
C GLY A 2 4.22 18.55 2.74
N CYS A 3 4.31 17.81 3.84
CA CYS A 3 5.24 18.09 4.93
C CYS A 3 6.51 17.27 4.69
N ASP A 4 7.67 17.93 4.65
CA ASP A 4 8.97 17.28 4.53
C ASP A 4 9.58 17.11 5.92
N ILE A 5 9.36 15.93 6.50
CA ILE A 5 9.90 15.57 7.80
C ILE A 5 11.08 14.64 7.51
N PRO A 6 12.32 15.06 7.81
CA PRO A 6 13.47 14.19 7.67
C PRO A 6 13.36 13.02 8.66
N ASP A 7 13.92 11.87 8.28
CA ASP A 7 14.17 10.73 9.17
C ASP A 7 12.91 10.06 9.75
N ILE A 8 11.84 9.93 8.95
CA ILE A 8 10.73 9.04 9.29
C ILE A 8 11.13 7.59 8.97
N ASP A 9 11.26 6.77 10.01
CA ASP A 9 11.52 5.33 9.86
C ASP A 9 10.23 4.53 9.63
N ILE A 10 9.13 4.94 10.27
CA ILE A 10 7.87 4.19 10.27
C ILE A 10 6.69 5.11 9.98
N VAL A 11 5.88 4.73 8.99
CA VAL A 11 4.58 5.34 8.71
C VAL A 11 3.50 4.34 9.11
N VAL A 12 2.73 4.67 10.14
CA VAL A 12 1.55 3.89 10.54
C VAL A 12 0.30 4.56 9.98
N GLN A 13 -0.30 3.94 8.98
CA GLN A 13 -1.61 4.33 8.48
C GLN A 13 -2.69 3.67 9.35
N TYR A 14 -3.31 4.49 10.20
CA TYR A 14 -4.48 4.09 10.98
C TYR A 14 -5.77 4.29 10.17
N LYS A 15 -6.61 3.25 10.11
CA LYS A 15 -7.81 3.15 9.25
C LYS A 15 -7.48 3.16 7.76
N LEU A 16 -8.44 2.73 6.93
CA LEU A 16 -8.26 2.74 5.49
C LEU A 16 -8.06 4.16 4.95
N CYS A 17 -7.16 4.25 3.98
CA CYS A 17 -7.14 5.37 3.07
C CYS A 17 -8.34 5.28 2.12
N ASN A 18 -8.86 6.42 1.70
CA ASN A 18 -9.91 6.49 0.67
C ASN A 18 -9.49 5.76 -0.62
N ASP A 19 -8.19 5.82 -0.95
CA ASP A 19 -7.63 5.21 -2.15
C ASP A 19 -6.20 4.68 -1.90
N LEU A 20 -5.80 3.64 -2.64
CA LEU A 20 -4.45 3.08 -2.59
C LEU A 20 -3.32 4.08 -2.92
N PRO A 21 -3.43 4.97 -3.93
CA PRO A 21 -2.38 5.95 -4.22
C PRO A 21 -2.09 6.86 -3.03
N THR A 22 -3.11 7.18 -2.24
CA THR A 22 -2.97 8.00 -1.03
C THR A 22 -2.13 7.27 0.03
N PHE A 23 -2.30 5.96 0.20
CA PHE A 23 -1.45 5.16 1.08
C PHE A 23 0.00 5.11 0.60
N ILE A 24 0.22 4.88 -0.71
CA ILE A 24 1.58 4.84 -1.29
C ILE A 24 2.32 6.17 -1.08
N GLN A 25 1.64 7.30 -1.30
CA GLN A 25 2.23 8.62 -1.09
C GLN A 25 2.57 8.91 0.38
N ARG A 26 1.81 8.33 1.33
CA ARG A 26 2.11 8.41 2.77
C ARG A 26 3.29 7.51 3.12
N GLY A 27 3.32 6.28 2.60
CA GLY A 27 4.44 5.34 2.77
C GLY A 27 5.75 5.90 2.21
N GLY A 28 5.71 6.60 1.07
CA GLY A 28 6.86 7.31 0.50
C GLY A 28 7.37 8.50 1.33
N ARG A 29 6.78 8.77 2.50
CA ARG A 29 7.36 9.68 3.50
C ARG A 29 8.38 8.98 4.40
N ALA A 30 8.31 7.66 4.51
CA ALA A 30 9.34 6.88 5.19
C ALA A 30 10.62 6.81 4.34
N ALA A 31 11.77 6.76 5.00
CA ALA A 31 13.08 6.50 4.39
C ALA A 31 13.38 7.31 3.10
N ARG A 32 13.35 8.64 3.21
CA ARG A 32 13.78 9.52 2.10
C ARG A 32 15.29 9.57 1.88
N LYS A 33 16.10 9.05 2.80
CA LYS A 33 17.55 8.93 2.63
C LYS A 33 17.86 7.54 2.08
N ASP A 34 18.69 7.48 1.05
CA ASP A 34 19.08 6.23 0.35
C ASP A 34 19.73 5.17 1.27
N THR A 35 20.16 5.56 2.47
CA THR A 35 20.79 4.67 3.46
C THR A 35 19.80 4.07 4.46
N HIS A 36 18.53 4.49 4.47
CA HIS A 36 17.53 4.05 5.44
C HIS A 36 16.47 3.18 4.76
N THR A 37 15.96 2.18 5.47
CA THR A 37 14.81 1.39 5.03
C THR A 37 13.60 1.80 5.85
N GLY A 38 12.53 2.20 5.18
CA GLY A 38 11.32 2.71 5.81
C GLY A 38 10.25 1.64 5.85
N LEU A 39 9.48 1.58 6.94
CA LEU A 39 8.37 0.66 7.10
C LEU A 39 7.03 1.40 7.00
N ALA A 40 6.18 0.98 6.07
CA ALA A 40 4.80 1.43 5.98
C ALA A 40 3.86 0.33 6.49
N VAL A 41 3.16 0.60 7.60
CA VAL A 41 2.20 -0.32 8.22
C VAL A 41 0.79 0.21 8.00
N LEU A 42 -0.09 -0.62 7.45
CA LEU A 42 -1.52 -0.33 7.33
C LEU A 42 -2.30 -1.12 8.39
N LEU A 43 -2.90 -0.43 9.34
CA LEU A 43 -3.77 -1.04 10.35
C LEU A 43 -5.20 -1.09 9.81
N LEU A 44 -5.67 -2.30 9.55
CA LEU A 44 -7.00 -2.58 9.04
C LEU A 44 -7.90 -3.10 10.16
N GLU A 45 -9.16 -2.68 10.15
CA GLU A 45 -10.17 -3.26 11.03
C GLU A 45 -10.51 -4.67 10.54
N PRO A 46 -10.78 -5.65 11.44
CA PRO A 46 -10.97 -7.04 11.05
C PRO A 46 -12.11 -7.29 10.05
N TRP A 47 -13.11 -6.41 10.00
CA TRP A 47 -14.23 -6.48 9.06
C TRP A 47 -13.84 -6.10 7.64
N VAL A 48 -12.71 -5.41 7.45
CA VAL A 48 -12.16 -5.04 6.14
C VAL A 48 -11.32 -6.19 5.55
N LYS A 49 -11.31 -7.37 6.17
CA LYS A 49 -10.78 -8.57 5.55
C LYS A 49 -11.66 -8.95 4.37
N GLU A 50 -11.45 -8.31 3.22
CA GLU A 50 -12.11 -8.70 1.99
C GLU A 50 -11.12 -9.46 1.11
N LYS A 51 -11.39 -10.77 1.05
CA LYS A 51 -10.72 -11.82 0.29
C LYS A 51 -9.26 -12.11 0.66
N SER A 52 -8.98 -13.40 0.74
CA SER A 52 -7.67 -13.94 1.05
C SER A 52 -6.65 -13.58 -0.04
N GLN A 53 -5.38 -13.47 0.34
CA GLN A 53 -4.28 -13.13 -0.57
C GLN A 53 -4.27 -13.98 -1.85
N GLY A 54 -4.67 -15.26 -1.76
CA GLY A 54 -4.82 -16.16 -2.90
C GLY A 54 -6.02 -15.86 -3.82
N GLU A 55 -7.09 -15.22 -3.34
CA GLU A 55 -8.19 -14.76 -4.18
C GLU A 55 -7.83 -13.49 -4.96
N ILE A 56 -7.02 -12.61 -4.36
CA ILE A 56 -6.48 -11.42 -5.03
C ILE A 56 -5.51 -11.83 -6.15
N GLU A 57 -4.62 -12.80 -5.88
CA GLU A 57 -3.71 -13.36 -6.88
C GLU A 57 -4.47 -14.00 -8.05
N LYS A 58 -5.51 -14.80 -7.78
CA LYS A 58 -6.37 -15.38 -8.82
C LYS A 58 -7.03 -14.32 -9.70
N LEU A 59 -7.60 -13.27 -9.11
CA LEU A 59 -8.23 -12.19 -9.87
C LEU A 59 -7.23 -11.42 -10.75
N LEU A 60 -5.98 -11.25 -10.27
CA LEU A 60 -4.91 -10.64 -11.06
C LEU A 60 -4.46 -11.53 -12.23
N GLU A 61 -4.46 -12.85 -12.08
CA GLU A 61 -4.13 -13.79 -13.17
C GLU A 61 -5.25 -13.89 -14.22
N GLU A 62 -6.52 -13.90 -13.81
CA GLU A 62 -7.68 -13.88 -14.70
C GLU A 62 -7.78 -12.59 -15.52
N GLY A 63 -7.36 -11.46 -14.94
CA GLY A 63 -7.25 -10.18 -15.64
C GLY A 63 -6.19 -10.19 -16.75
N LYS A 64 -5.05 -10.88 -16.55
CA LYS A 64 -3.97 -11.00 -17.55
C LYS A 64 -4.39 -11.86 -18.75
N THR A 65 -5.15 -12.94 -18.54
CA THR A 65 -5.63 -13.83 -19.62
C THR A 65 -6.68 -13.16 -20.51
N LYS A 66 -7.54 -12.30 -19.97
CA LYS A 66 -8.49 -11.49 -20.77
C LYS A 66 -7.81 -10.43 -21.63
N LYS A 67 -6.73 -9.81 -21.15
CA LYS A 67 -5.94 -8.83 -21.94
C LYS A 67 -5.19 -9.46 -23.12
N ARG A 68 -4.81 -10.73 -23.01
CA ARG A 68 -4.07 -11.47 -24.07
C ARG A 68 -4.97 -11.99 -25.20
N LYS A 69 -6.30 -11.87 -25.07
CA LYS A 69 -7.31 -12.27 -26.05
C LYS A 69 -7.96 -11.10 -26.80
N ARG A 70 -7.52 -9.86 -26.54
CA ARG A 70 -7.89 -8.66 -27.29
C ARG A 70 -6.78 -8.30 -28.27
#